data_AF-A0AA42U4R1-F1
#
_entry.id   AF-A0AA42U4R1-F1
#
_cell.length_a   1.000
_cell.length_b   1.000
_cell.length_c   1.000
_cell.angle_alpha   90.00
_cell.angle_beta   90.00
_cell.angle_gamma   90.00
#
_symmetry.space_group_name_H-M   'P 1'
#
loop_
_entity.id
_entity.type
_entity.pdbx_description
1 polymer ?
#
loop_
_entity_poly.entity_id
_entity_poly.type
_entity_poly.pdbx_seq_one_letter_code
_entity_poly.pdbx_strand_id
1 'polypeptide(L)'
;MLVFILLLLLACAALIATRRFRTAALLSVLPFMALSSASGPITQWMLDRAQASPAFTTPADRPKTTIVLLGGGIEHHPEGSSPGLAGYSRLLVTAQRYLLCQRKYEICRVIVSGGASRNRKTSEAYVYARELARLGVPRDRIEQEDASANTWENARNSSAMLRHDPSRVVIVTSGLREACFISRISA
;
A
#
# COMPACT_ATOMS: atom_id res chain seq x y z
N MET A 1 -15.94 4.71 -18.65
CA MET A 1 -17.11 4.09 -17.98
C MET A 1 -18.27 5.06 -17.80
N LEU A 2 -18.10 6.21 -17.13
CA LEU A 2 -19.19 7.16 -16.88
C LEU A 2 -19.90 7.64 -18.14
N VAL A 3 -19.15 7.96 -19.20
CA VAL A 3 -19.70 8.38 -20.51
C VAL A 3 -20.59 7.28 -21.13
N PHE A 4 -20.19 6.02 -21.01
CA PHE A 4 -20.96 4.88 -21.53
C PHE A 4 -22.28 4.66 -20.75
N ILE A 5 -22.24 4.85 -19.42
CA ILE A 5 -23.44 4.77 -18.56
C ILE A 5 -24.40 5.90 -18.92
N LEU A 6 -23.89 7.11 -19.13
CA LEU A 6 -24.68 8.29 -19.46
C LEU A 6 -25.38 8.15 -20.83
N LEU A 7 -24.68 7.58 -21.83
CA LEU A 7 -25.27 7.25 -23.13
C LEU A 7 -26.37 6.18 -23.05
N LEU A 8 -26.19 5.15 -22.21
CA LEU A 8 -27.21 4.10 -21.99
C LEU A 8 -28.46 4.64 -21.29
N LEU A 9 -28.30 5.53 -20.32
CA LEU A 9 -29.42 6.19 -19.64
C LEU A 9 -30.20 7.10 -20.59
N LEU A 10 -29.52 7.86 -21.45
CA LEU A 10 -30.15 8.69 -22.48
C LEU A 10 -30.91 7.85 -23.51
N ALA A 11 -30.34 6.72 -23.95
CA ALA A 11 -31.02 5.79 -24.85
C ALA A 11 -32.28 5.18 -24.21
N CYS A 12 -32.22 4.81 -22.92
CA CYS A 12 -33.39 4.33 -22.18
C CYS A 12 -34.46 5.41 -22.04
N ALA A 13 -34.09 6.65 -21.72
CA ALA A 13 -35.03 7.78 -21.62
C ALA A 13 -35.73 8.07 -22.96
N ALA A 14 -35.01 8.03 -24.08
CA ALA A 14 -35.58 8.19 -25.42
C ALA A 14 -36.53 7.04 -25.81
N LEU A 15 -36.22 5.80 -25.40
CA LEU A 15 -37.09 4.64 -25.64
C LEU A 15 -38.38 4.65 -24.80
N ILE A 16 -38.31 5.18 -23.58
CA ILE A 16 -39.47 5.42 -22.72
C ILE A 16 -40.34 6.53 -23.32
N ALA A 17 -39.73 7.62 -23.80
CA ALA A 17 -40.43 8.72 -24.47
C ALA A 17 -41.15 8.26 -25.76
N THR A 18 -40.61 7.27 -26.47
CA THR A 18 -41.25 6.66 -27.66
C THR A 18 -42.23 5.53 -27.33
N ARG A 19 -42.62 5.37 -26.05
CA ARG A 19 -43.55 4.36 -25.52
C ARG A 19 -43.17 2.89 -25.81
N ARG A 20 -41.90 2.62 -26.12
CA ARG A 20 -41.39 1.26 -26.32
C ARG A 20 -40.92 0.65 -25.00
N PHE A 21 -41.85 0.51 -24.05
CA PHE A 21 -41.58 0.09 -22.67
C PHE A 21 -40.91 -1.29 -22.56
N ARG A 22 -41.26 -2.24 -23.43
CA ARG A 22 -40.67 -3.60 -23.44
C ARG A 22 -39.18 -3.59 -23.77
N THR A 23 -38.75 -2.77 -24.74
CA THR A 23 -37.33 -2.65 -25.12
C THR A 23 -36.53 -1.82 -24.13
N ALA A 24 -37.15 -0.79 -23.54
CA ALA A 24 -36.53 0.00 -22.47
C ALA A 24 -36.27 -0.86 -21.21
N ALA A 25 -37.22 -1.72 -20.85
CA ALA A 25 -37.06 -2.66 -19.73
C ALA A 25 -35.90 -3.64 -19.99
N LEU A 26 -35.79 -4.20 -21.19
CA LEU A 26 -34.73 -5.15 -21.55
C LEU A 26 -33.33 -4.49 -21.58
N LEU A 27 -33.24 -3.26 -22.11
CA LEU A 27 -31.99 -2.49 -22.17
C LEU A 27 -31.56 -1.92 -20.81
N SER A 28 -32.49 -1.77 -19.85
CA SER A 28 -32.16 -1.31 -18.49
C SER A 28 -31.36 -2.34 -17.68
N VAL A 29 -31.38 -3.62 -18.05
CA VAL A 29 -30.64 -4.69 -17.35
C VAL A 29 -29.13 -4.57 -17.56
N LEU A 30 -28.70 -4.09 -18.73
CA LEU A 30 -27.28 -3.94 -19.09
C LEU A 30 -26.48 -2.99 -18.17
N PRO A 31 -26.94 -1.75 -17.89
CA PRO A 31 -26.25 -0.87 -16.96
C PRO A 31 -26.29 -1.39 -15.51
N PHE A 32 -27.37 -2.06 -15.08
CA PHE A 32 -27.41 -2.71 -13.76
C PHE A 32 -26.40 -3.86 -13.62
N MET A 33 -26.23 -4.68 -14.66
CA MET A 33 -25.19 -5.71 -14.69
C MET A 33 -23.78 -5.11 -14.72
N ALA A 34 -23.56 -4.03 -15.48
CA ALA A 34 -22.28 -3.32 -15.52
C ALA A 34 -21.92 -2.61 -14.20
N LEU A 35 -22.91 -2.16 -13.43
CA LEU A 35 -22.69 -1.67 -12.06
C LEU A 35 -22.40 -2.82 -11.08
N SER A 36 -22.95 -4.01 -11.32
CA SER A 36 -22.78 -5.18 -10.45
C SER A 36 -21.42 -5.88 -10.65
N SER A 37 -20.84 -5.81 -11.86
CA SER A 37 -19.48 -6.29 -12.13
C SER A 37 -18.38 -5.39 -11.54
N ALA A 38 -18.73 -4.20 -11.05
CA ALA A 38 -17.88 -3.34 -10.23
C ALA A 38 -17.90 -3.74 -8.74
N SER A 39 -18.41 -4.94 -8.40
CA SER A 39 -18.41 -5.47 -7.05
C SER A 39 -16.97 -5.74 -6.58
N GLY A 40 -16.38 -4.68 -6.03
CA GLY A 40 -15.15 -4.68 -5.24
C GLY A 40 -15.00 -5.85 -4.28
N PRO A 41 -16.05 -6.45 -3.68
CA PRO A 41 -15.88 -7.59 -2.78
C PRO A 41 -15.19 -8.81 -3.39
N ILE A 42 -15.48 -9.19 -4.65
CA ILE A 42 -14.88 -10.39 -5.25
C ILE A 42 -13.42 -10.14 -5.58
N THR A 43 -13.12 -9.00 -6.21
CA THR A 43 -11.74 -8.60 -6.52
C THR A 43 -10.92 -8.45 -5.25
N GLN A 44 -11.49 -7.87 -4.19
CA GLN A 44 -10.84 -7.68 -2.91
C GLN A 44 -10.66 -9.00 -2.15
N TRP A 45 -11.63 -9.91 -2.21
CA TRP A 45 -11.50 -11.25 -1.63
C TRP A 45 -10.45 -12.10 -2.35
N MET A 46 -10.37 -12.02 -3.68
CA MET A 46 -9.30 -12.67 -4.44
C MET A 46 -7.93 -12.07 -4.11
N LEU A 47 -7.87 -10.74 -3.93
CA LEU A 47 -6.66 -10.03 -3.51
C LEU A 47 -6.22 -10.46 -2.10
N ASP A 48 -7.15 -10.52 -1.14
CA ASP A 48 -6.89 -10.96 0.24
C ASP A 48 -6.34 -12.38 0.28
N ARG A 49 -6.82 -13.28 -0.58
CA ARG A 49 -6.31 -14.66 -0.69
C ARG A 49 -4.94 -14.73 -1.36
N ALA A 50 -4.71 -13.94 -2.40
CA ALA A 50 -3.40 -13.87 -3.04
C ALA A 50 -2.34 -13.27 -2.11
N GLN A 51 -2.74 -12.42 -1.16
CA GLN A 51 -1.89 -11.75 -0.18
C GLN A 51 -1.84 -12.46 1.18
N ALA A 52 -2.57 -13.57 1.36
CA ALA A 52 -2.60 -14.34 2.60
C ALA A 52 -1.23 -14.98 2.86
N SER A 53 -0.39 -14.27 3.62
CA SER A 53 0.87 -14.81 4.10
C SER A 53 0.61 -15.73 5.31
N PRO A 54 1.40 -16.81 5.48
CA PRO A 54 1.26 -17.72 6.62
C PRO A 54 1.31 -16.95 7.95
N ALA A 55 0.39 -17.28 8.86
CA ALA A 55 0.37 -16.68 10.19
C ALA A 55 1.64 -17.10 10.97
N PHE A 56 2.38 -16.11 11.47
CA PHE A 56 3.51 -16.33 12.38
C PHE A 56 2.96 -16.47 13.80
N THR A 57 3.14 -17.63 14.42
CA THR A 57 2.87 -17.86 15.84
C THR A 57 4.19 -17.74 16.61
N THR A 58 4.54 -16.52 17.03
CA THR A 58 5.50 -16.37 18.13
C THR A 58 4.76 -16.62 19.44
N PRO A 59 5.27 -17.44 20.36
CA PRO A 59 4.68 -17.61 21.69
C PRO A 59 5.02 -16.43 22.62
N ALA A 60 4.86 -15.19 22.14
CA ALA A 60 5.12 -13.97 22.91
C ALA A 60 3.79 -13.32 23.31
N ASP A 61 3.72 -12.79 24.55
CA ASP A 61 2.55 -12.06 25.07
C ASP A 61 2.08 -10.92 24.15
N ARG A 62 2.98 -10.38 23.31
CA ARG A 62 2.66 -9.52 22.17
C ARG A 62 3.59 -9.83 20.98
N PRO A 63 3.07 -10.22 19.81
CA PRO A 63 3.90 -10.42 18.63
C PRO A 63 4.55 -9.10 18.21
N LYS A 64 5.82 -9.16 17.78
CA LYS A 64 6.53 -8.01 17.20
C LYS A 64 6.44 -8.04 15.68
N THR A 65 6.15 -6.90 15.07
CA THR A 65 6.09 -6.75 13.62
C THR A 65 6.92 -5.53 13.17
N THR A 66 7.87 -5.77 12.27
CA THR A 66 8.65 -4.72 11.61
C THR A 66 8.17 -4.57 10.17
N ILE A 67 7.74 -3.37 9.80
CA ILE A 67 7.32 -3.04 8.44
C ILE A 67 8.48 -2.34 7.74
N VAL A 68 9.04 -2.94 6.70
CA VAL A 68 10.13 -2.36 5.90
C VAL A 68 9.53 -1.71 4.66
N LEU A 69 9.56 -0.38 4.60
CA LEU A 69 9.13 0.42 3.46
C LEU A 69 10.33 0.70 2.56
N LEU A 70 10.32 0.14 1.36
CA LEU A 70 11.31 0.47 0.34
C LEU A 70 10.87 1.72 -0.44
N GLY A 71 11.80 2.68 -0.51
CA GLY A 71 11.69 3.86 -1.36
C GLY A 71 11.33 3.54 -2.82
N GLY A 72 10.58 4.44 -3.45
CA GLY A 72 10.11 4.39 -4.83
C GLY A 72 10.43 5.64 -5.65
N GLY A 73 11.40 6.44 -5.21
CA GLY A 73 11.75 7.75 -5.74
C GLY A 73 11.08 8.92 -5.02
N ILE A 74 11.73 10.08 -5.13
CA ILE A 74 11.25 11.38 -4.66
C ILE A 74 11.23 12.40 -5.81
N GLU A 75 10.11 13.09 -5.93
CA GLU A 75 9.90 14.25 -6.80
C GLU A 75 10.31 15.52 -6.05
N HIS A 76 10.76 16.52 -6.80
CA HIS A 76 11.20 17.80 -6.25
C HIS A 76 10.35 18.91 -6.85
N HIS A 77 9.91 19.80 -5.98
CA HIS A 77 9.12 20.97 -6.29
C HIS A 77 9.70 22.18 -5.53
N PRO A 78 9.34 23.42 -5.89
CA PRO A 78 9.88 24.62 -5.23
C PRO A 78 9.69 24.60 -3.71
N GLU A 79 8.58 24.02 -3.25
CA GLU A 79 8.20 23.91 -1.84
C GLU A 79 8.92 22.77 -1.07
N GLY A 80 9.74 21.94 -1.74
CA GLY A 80 10.48 20.83 -1.13
C GLY A 80 10.50 19.54 -1.96
N SER A 81 10.71 18.40 -1.29
CA SER A 81 10.67 17.08 -1.93
C SER A 81 9.48 16.27 -1.42
N SER A 82 8.83 15.53 -2.30
CA SER A 82 7.75 14.59 -1.94
C SER A 82 7.98 13.23 -2.58
N PRO A 83 7.36 12.16 -2.05
CA PRO A 83 7.22 10.91 -2.79
C PRO A 83 6.50 11.15 -4.12
N GLY A 84 6.84 10.39 -5.16
CA GLY A 84 6.03 10.33 -6.37
C GLY A 84 4.75 9.50 -6.17
N LEU A 85 3.89 9.41 -7.19
CA LEU A 85 2.60 8.69 -7.11
C LEU A 85 2.77 7.24 -6.61
N ALA A 86 3.74 6.51 -7.16
CA ALA A 86 4.04 5.15 -6.74
C ALA A 86 4.55 5.08 -5.28
N GLY A 87 5.31 6.10 -4.84
CA GLY A 87 5.77 6.23 -3.46
C GLY A 87 4.63 6.46 -2.46
N TYR A 88 3.69 7.34 -2.81
CA TYR A 88 2.49 7.60 -2.00
C TYR A 88 1.64 6.34 -1.81
N SER A 89 1.50 5.50 -2.85
CA SER A 89 0.78 4.23 -2.71
C SER A 89 1.40 3.32 -1.63
N ARG A 90 2.73 3.27 -1.54
CA ARG A 90 3.47 2.47 -0.55
C ARG A 90 3.36 3.06 0.85
N LEU A 91 3.38 4.39 0.95
CA LEU A 91 3.20 5.11 2.22
C LEU A 91 1.83 4.82 2.84
N LEU A 92 0.77 4.91 2.05
CA LEU A 92 -0.59 4.63 2.52
C LEU A 92 -0.75 3.19 3.00
N VAL A 93 -0.24 2.21 2.24
CA VAL A 93 -0.24 0.80 2.65
C VAL A 93 0.57 0.60 3.93
N THR A 94 1.74 1.23 4.06
CA THR A 94 2.58 1.15 5.26
C THR A 94 1.87 1.70 6.48
N ALA A 95 1.25 2.88 6.37
CA ALA A 95 0.47 3.49 7.45
C ALA A 95 -0.73 2.62 7.84
N GLN A 96 -1.46 2.08 6.86
CA GLN A 96 -2.58 1.16 7.11
C GLN A 96 -2.12 -0.11 7.84
N ARG A 97 -0.99 -0.69 7.43
CA ARG A 97 -0.41 -1.88 8.08
C ARG A 97 0.05 -1.60 9.50
N TYR A 98 0.65 -0.44 9.73
CA TYR A 98 1.02 0.00 11.07
C TYR A 98 -0.22 0.13 11.98
N LEU A 99 -1.29 0.77 11.50
CA LEU A 99 -2.56 0.88 12.25
C LEU A 99 -3.22 -0.48 12.51
N LEU A 100 -3.19 -1.39 11.53
CA LEU A 100 -3.70 -2.76 11.72
C LEU A 100 -2.89 -3.53 12.77
N CYS A 101 -1.57 -3.36 12.76
CA CYS A 101 -0.66 -3.95 13.73
C CYS A 101 -0.97 -3.44 15.15
N GLN A 102 -1.17 -2.12 15.32
CA GLN A 102 -1.61 -1.55 16.60
C GLN A 102 -2.96 -2.10 17.06
N ARG A 103 -3.95 -2.22 16.16
CA ARG A 103 -5.26 -2.81 16.48
C ARG A 103 -5.21 -4.28 16.91
N LYS A 104 -4.16 -5.00 16.51
CA LYS A 104 -3.89 -6.37 16.93
C LYS A 104 -3.09 -6.46 18.24
N TYR A 105 -2.85 -5.33 18.91
CA TYR A 105 -2.03 -5.25 20.14
C TYR A 105 -0.60 -5.79 19.95
N GLU A 106 -0.07 -5.71 18.72
CA GLU A 106 1.30 -6.06 18.40
C GLU A 106 2.27 -4.90 18.70
N ILE A 107 3.55 -5.21 18.91
CA ILE A 107 4.60 -4.20 18.99
C ILE A 107 5.10 -3.93 17.56
N CYS A 108 4.84 -2.72 17.07
CA CYS A 108 5.04 -2.38 15.67
C CYS A 108 6.09 -1.29 15.50
N ARG A 109 6.97 -1.43 14.51
CA ARG A 109 7.86 -0.37 14.05
C ARG A 109 7.94 -0.37 12.52
N VAL A 110 8.37 0.75 11.95
CA VAL A 110 8.57 0.94 10.52
C VAL A 110 10.03 1.27 10.26
N ILE A 111 10.67 0.55 9.35
CA ILE A 111 11.98 0.89 8.80
C ILE A 111 11.73 1.46 7.41
N VAL A 112 12.19 2.68 7.15
CA VAL A 112 12.13 3.30 5.82
C VAL A 112 13.52 3.23 5.21
N SER A 113 13.67 2.52 4.10
CA SER A 113 14.95 2.33 3.43
C SER A 113 14.99 3.07 2.10
N GLY A 114 16.03 3.90 1.94
CA GLY A 114 16.32 4.65 0.73
C GLY A 114 17.30 5.77 1.03
N GLY A 115 18.54 5.66 0.53
CA GLY A 115 19.52 6.72 0.74
C GLY A 115 19.33 7.94 -0.15
N ALA A 116 20.32 8.82 -0.10
CA ALA A 116 20.40 9.97 -0.96
C ALA A 116 20.94 9.57 -2.35
N SER A 117 20.28 10.03 -3.41
CA SER A 117 20.88 9.94 -4.74
C SER A 117 22.14 10.80 -4.79
N ARG A 118 23.18 10.36 -5.52
CA ARG A 118 24.54 10.95 -5.56
C ARG A 118 24.62 12.48 -5.70
N ASN A 119 23.58 13.14 -6.21
CA ASN A 119 23.52 14.59 -6.41
C ASN A 119 22.59 15.33 -5.43
N ARG A 120 22.13 14.70 -4.34
CA ARG A 120 21.10 15.28 -3.47
C ARG A 120 21.51 15.24 -1.99
N LYS A 121 21.12 16.27 -1.25
CA LYS A 121 21.37 16.40 0.20
C LYS A 121 20.33 15.68 1.07
N THR A 122 19.15 15.38 0.51
CA THR A 122 18.04 14.77 1.24
C THR A 122 17.88 13.30 0.82
N SER A 123 17.89 12.40 1.80
CA SER A 123 17.64 10.98 1.58
C SER A 123 16.16 10.72 1.30
N GLU A 124 15.90 9.67 0.52
CA GLU A 124 14.53 9.22 0.30
C GLU A 124 13.86 8.77 1.60
N ALA A 125 14.59 8.07 2.47
CA ALA A 125 14.13 7.61 3.77
C ALA A 125 13.64 8.77 4.65
N TYR A 126 14.34 9.92 4.63
CA TYR A 126 13.93 11.11 5.36
C TYR A 126 12.58 11.67 4.88
N VAL A 127 12.41 11.80 3.56
CA VAL A 127 11.17 12.31 2.96
C VAL A 127 10.00 11.39 3.31
N TYR A 128 10.18 10.08 3.17
CA TYR A 128 9.14 9.10 3.44
C TYR A 128 8.82 9.01 4.94
N ALA A 129 9.81 9.07 5.82
CA ALA A 129 9.59 9.12 7.27
C ALA A 129 8.78 10.35 7.69
N ARG A 130 9.05 11.51 7.08
CA ARG A 130 8.28 12.74 7.32
C ARG A 130 6.82 12.58 6.88
N GLU A 131 6.56 12.01 5.71
CA GLU A 131 5.20 11.78 5.23
C GLU A 131 4.45 10.71 6.05
N LEU A 132 5.12 9.63 6.48
CA LEU A 132 4.52 8.65 7.40
C LEU A 132 4.10 9.27 8.73
N ALA A 133 4.93 10.18 9.27
CA ALA A 133 4.59 10.89 10.49
C ALA A 133 3.33 11.75 10.32
N ARG A 134 3.16 12.38 9.14
CA ARG A 134 1.93 13.13 8.80
C ARG A 134 0.71 12.22 8.66
N LEU A 135 0.90 10.97 8.26
CA LEU A 135 -0.15 9.94 8.20
C LEU A 135 -0.48 9.31 9.58
N GLY A 136 0.15 9.80 10.66
CA GLY A 136 -0.18 9.40 12.03
C GLY A 136 0.71 8.29 12.61
N VAL A 137 1.78 7.89 11.92
CA VAL A 137 2.77 6.96 12.49
C VAL A 137 3.71 7.75 13.44
N PRO A 138 3.82 7.36 14.73
CA PRO A 138 4.70 8.06 15.68
C PRO A 138 6.17 8.03 15.24
N ARG A 139 6.88 9.15 15.37
CA ARG A 139 8.28 9.27 14.92
C ARG A 139 9.25 8.34 15.65
N ASP A 140 8.99 8.03 16.91
CA ASP A 140 9.74 7.05 17.72
C ASP A 140 9.58 5.62 17.20
N ARG A 141 8.61 5.38 16.31
CA ARG A 141 8.36 4.08 15.67
C ARG A 141 8.84 4.03 14.22
N ILE A 142 9.47 5.09 13.73
CA ILE A 142 10.01 5.18 12.38
C ILE A 142 11.53 5.25 12.46
N GLU A 143 12.19 4.21 12.00
CA GLU A 143 13.64 4.15 11.83
C GLU A 143 13.99 4.41 10.36
N GLN A 144 15.04 5.20 10.13
CA GLN A 144 15.50 5.55 8.79
C GLN A 144 16.78 4.76 8.47
N GLU A 145 16.78 4.14 7.29
CA GLU A 145 17.98 3.59 6.66
C GLU A 145 18.29 4.45 5.43
N ASP A 146 19.18 5.41 5.60
CA ASP A 146 19.52 6.44 4.61
C ASP A 146 20.96 6.37 4.10
N ALA A 147 21.73 5.37 4.56
CA ALA A 147 23.13 5.18 4.19
C ALA A 147 23.31 4.49 2.82
N SER A 148 22.29 3.78 2.34
CA SER A 148 22.40 2.95 1.15
C SER A 148 22.37 3.73 -0.18
N ALA A 149 23.29 3.43 -1.08
CA ALA A 149 23.38 4.02 -2.41
C ALA A 149 22.75 3.17 -3.52
N ASN A 150 22.41 1.91 -3.24
CA ASN A 150 21.83 0.98 -4.20
C ASN A 150 20.91 -0.06 -3.55
N THR A 151 20.16 -0.80 -4.37
CA THR A 151 19.17 -1.79 -3.92
C THR A 151 19.75 -2.92 -3.08
N TRP A 152 21.00 -3.32 -3.33
CA TRP A 152 21.66 -4.38 -2.55
C TRP A 152 22.03 -3.89 -1.16
N GLU A 153 22.57 -2.66 -1.05
CA GLU A 153 22.84 -2.01 0.23
C GLU A 153 21.55 -1.80 1.03
N ASN A 154 20.46 -1.34 0.39
CA ASN A 154 19.16 -1.19 1.04
C ASN A 154 18.75 -2.49 1.74
N ALA A 155 18.84 -3.63 1.03
CA ALA A 155 18.49 -4.93 1.56
C ALA A 155 19.43 -5.39 2.69
N ARG A 156 20.75 -5.19 2.52
CA ARG A 156 21.75 -5.56 3.52
C ARG A 156 21.62 -4.75 4.81
N ASN A 157 21.49 -3.43 4.69
CA ASN A 157 21.42 -2.51 5.83
C ASN A 157 20.08 -2.66 6.57
N SER A 158 18.97 -2.75 5.84
CA SER A 158 17.66 -3.07 6.43
C SER A 158 17.68 -4.42 7.14
N SER A 159 18.34 -5.44 6.56
CA SER A 159 18.50 -6.75 7.21
C SER A 159 19.33 -6.66 8.49
N ALA A 160 20.40 -5.85 8.51
CA ALA A 160 21.20 -5.64 9.71
C ALA A 160 20.38 -5.04 10.87
N MET A 161 19.48 -4.11 10.58
CA MET A 161 18.55 -3.51 11.57
C MET A 161 17.52 -4.50 12.13
N LEU A 162 17.32 -5.64 11.48
CA LEU A 162 16.42 -6.72 11.90
C LEU A 162 17.13 -7.79 12.77
N ARG A 163 18.47 -7.90 12.71
CA ARG A 163 19.22 -9.00 13.33
C ARG A 163 19.06 -9.12 14.85
N HIS A 164 18.74 -8.03 15.53
CA HIS A 164 18.64 -7.98 16.98
C HIS A 164 17.19 -8.06 17.50
N ASP A 165 16.19 -8.16 16.62
CA ASP A 165 14.79 -8.16 17.03
C ASP A 165 13.97 -9.22 16.26
N PRO A 166 13.78 -10.43 16.82
CA PRO A 166 12.95 -11.45 16.21
C PRO A 166 11.51 -10.93 16.09
N SER A 167 11.16 -10.53 14.88
CA SER A 167 9.89 -9.90 14.54
C SER A 167 9.41 -10.43 13.21
N ARG A 168 8.08 -10.43 13.02
CA ARG A 168 7.48 -10.66 11.71
C ARG A 168 7.85 -9.48 10.81
N VAL A 169 8.43 -9.76 9.65
CA VAL A 169 8.85 -8.71 8.71
C VAL A 169 7.88 -8.61 7.55
N VAL A 170 7.33 -7.42 7.33
CA VAL A 170 6.44 -7.11 6.22
C VAL A 170 7.18 -6.14 5.30
N ILE A 171 7.47 -6.53 4.06
CA ILE A 171 8.16 -5.66 3.10
C ILE A 171 7.15 -5.02 2.16
N VAL A 172 7.13 -3.69 2.13
CA VAL A 172 6.30 -2.88 1.24
C VAL A 172 7.17 -2.37 0.09
N THR A 173 7.03 -3.00 -1.07
CA THR A 173 7.76 -2.65 -2.30
C THR A 173 6.86 -2.02 -3.37
N SER A 174 5.54 -2.09 -3.20
CA SER A 174 4.53 -1.46 -4.06
C SER A 174 3.19 -1.37 -3.34
N GLY A 175 2.29 -0.46 -3.75
CA GLY A 175 0.94 -0.37 -3.18
C GLY A 175 0.01 -1.54 -3.54
N LEU A 176 0.44 -2.44 -4.44
CA LEU A 176 -0.34 -3.60 -4.93
C LEU A 176 0.26 -4.95 -4.50
N ARG A 177 1.53 -4.97 -4.09
CA ARG A 177 2.31 -6.17 -3.80
C ARG A 177 3.05 -5.98 -2.48
N GLU A 178 2.69 -6.80 -1.51
CA GLU A 178 3.39 -6.95 -0.25
C GLU A 178 4.13 -8.29 -0.28
N ALA A 179 5.42 -8.29 -0.01
CA ALA A 179 6.17 -9.51 0.23
C ALA A 179 6.34 -9.65 1.74
N CYS A 180 5.62 -10.56 2.37
CA CYS A 180 5.95 -10.97 3.74
C CYS A 180 7.19 -11.84 3.66
N PHE A 181 8.36 -11.28 3.95
CA PHE A 181 9.58 -12.06 4.07
C PHE A 181 9.74 -12.48 5.52
N ILE A 182 9.58 -13.75 5.81
CA ILE A 182 9.80 -14.28 7.16
C ILE A 182 11.30 -14.46 7.33
N SER A 183 11.93 -13.53 8.03
CA SER A 183 13.33 -13.63 8.43
C SER A 183 13.49 -14.74 9.47
N ARG A 184 13.67 -16.00 9.03
CA ARG A 184 14.40 -17.00 9.83
C ARG A 184 15.89 -16.68 9.65
N ILE A 185 16.41 -15.74 10.43
CA ILE A 185 17.85 -15.70 10.64
C ILE A 185 18.14 -16.79 11.67
N SER A 186 18.34 -18.02 11.17
CA SER A 186 19.07 -19.03 11.92
C SER A 186 20.44 -18.43 12.22
N ALA A 187 20.79 -18.36 13.50
CA ALA A 187 22.13 -18.06 13.96
C ALA A 187 23.14 -19.10 13.41
#